data_AF-A0A9X5N1L1-F1
#
_entry.id   AF-A0A9X5N1L1-F1
#
_cell.length_a   1.000
_cell.length_b   1.000
_cell.length_c   1.000
_cell.angle_alpha   90.00
_cell.angle_beta   90.00
_cell.angle_gamma   90.00
#
_symmetry.space_group_name_H-M   'P 1'
#
loop_
_entity.id
_entity.type
_entity.pdbx_description
1 polymer ?
#
loop_
_entity_poly.entity_id
_entity_poly.type
_entity_poly.pdbx_seq_one_letter_code
_entity_poly.pdbx_strand_id
1 'polypeptide(L)' 'MGNKMYDPKKNLYKEMASYCGVTERYIRMIDQKERTPSMETARKVAQFFDKSVDDIFFSNKSNFKFFLVSLWFNKSGK' A
#
# COMPACT_ATOMS: atom_id res chain seq x y z
N MET A 1 28.02 -14.35 -1.81
CA MET A 1 26.65 -14.31 -2.34
C MET A 1 25.72 -13.77 -1.26
N GLY A 2 25.34 -12.50 -1.36
CA GLY A 2 24.48 -11.87 -0.34
C GLY A 2 23.11 -12.55 -0.34
N ASN A 3 22.71 -13.09 0.81
CA ASN A 3 21.35 -13.53 1.06
C ASN A 3 20.40 -12.43 0.60
N LYS A 4 19.65 -12.66 -0.49
CA LYS A 4 18.56 -11.77 -0.92
C LYS A 4 17.50 -11.87 0.18
N MET A 5 17.69 -11.07 1.23
CA MET A 5 16.75 -10.89 2.31
C MET A 5 15.41 -10.57 1.65
N TYR A 6 14.43 -11.44 1.85
CA TYR A 6 13.11 -11.35 1.27
C TYR A 6 12.46 -10.09 1.88
N ASP A 7 12.64 -8.93 1.26
CA ASP A 7 12.06 -7.68 1.76
C ASP A 7 10.54 -7.75 1.55
N PRO A 8 9.73 -7.94 2.61
CA PRO A 8 8.28 -8.08 2.48
C PRO A 8 7.66 -6.83 1.85
N LYS A 9 8.32 -5.67 1.96
CA LYS A 9 7.89 -4.40 1.34
C LYS A 9 8.05 -4.42 -0.18
N LYS A 10 9.02 -5.16 -0.71
CA LYS A 10 9.24 -5.27 -2.15
C LYS A 10 8.13 -6.06 -2.84
N ASN A 11 7.52 -7.02 -2.14
CA ASN A 11 6.37 -7.76 -2.68
C ASN A 11 5.09 -6.92 -2.63
N LEU A 12 4.84 -6.19 -1.52
CA LEU A 12 3.66 -5.34 -1.38
C LEU A 12 3.47 -4.34 -2.53
N TYR A 13 4.48 -3.50 -2.80
CA TYR A 13 4.32 -2.43 -3.79
C TYR A 13 4.10 -2.99 -5.20
N LYS A 14 4.77 -4.10 -5.51
CA LYS A 14 4.61 -4.81 -6.78
C LYS A 14 3.20 -5.39 -6.93
N GLU A 15 2.71 -6.07 -5.89
CA GLU A 15 1.36 -6.65 -5.89
C GLU A 15 0.28 -5.56 -5.98
N MET A 16 0.38 -4.50 -5.19
CA MET A 16 -0.55 -3.37 -5.25
C MET A 16 -0.53 -2.67 -6.61
N ALA A 17 0.66 -2.43 -7.17
CA ALA A 17 0.81 -1.81 -8.48
C ALA A 17 0.12 -2.64 -9.57
N SER A 18 0.36 -3.95 -9.58
CA SER A 18 -0.29 -4.88 -10.50
C SER A 18 -1.80 -4.90 -10.32
N TYR A 19 -2.31 -4.95 -9.08
CA TYR A 19 -3.74 -4.96 -8.78
C TYR A 19 -4.42 -3.64 -9.17
N CYS A 20 -3.77 -2.51 -8.91
CA CYS A 20 -4.31 -1.19 -9.17
C CYS A 20 -4.20 -0.77 -10.64
N GLY A 21 -3.34 -1.43 -11.43
CA GLY A 21 -3.03 -1.04 -12.81
C GLY A 21 -2.15 0.22 -12.88
N VAL A 22 -1.22 0.39 -11.93
CA VAL A 22 -0.34 1.56 -11.82
C VAL A 22 1.12 1.12 -11.61
N THR A 23 2.06 2.06 -11.51
CA THR A 23 3.47 1.73 -11.26
C THR A 23 3.78 1.54 -9.78
N GLU A 24 4.77 0.70 -9.45
CA GLU A 24 5.29 0.55 -8.08
C GLU A 24 5.70 1.90 -7.48
N ARG A 25 6.34 2.75 -8.30
CA ARG A 25 6.76 4.09 -7.90
C ARG A 25 5.57 4.92 -7.43
N TYR A 26 4.45 4.86 -8.16
CA TYR A 26 3.26 5.61 -7.79
C TYR A 26 2.68 5.15 -6.45
N ILE A 27 2.60 3.83 -6.20
CA ILE A 27 2.18 3.31 -4.88
C ILE A 27 3.14 3.78 -3.77
N ARG A 28 4.46 3.77 -4.00
CA ARG A 28 5.43 4.30 -3.03
C ARG A 28 5.21 5.78 -2.73
N MET A 29 4.97 6.60 -3.77
CA MET A 29 4.70 8.02 -3.59
C MET A 29 3.41 8.26 -2.79
N ILE A 30 2.38 7.44 -2.99
CA ILE A 30 1.15 7.46 -2.17
C ILE A 30 1.51 7.15 -0.72
N ASP A 31 2.25 6.06 -0.48
CA ASP A 31 2.63 5.61 0.85
C ASP A 31 3.56 6.60 1.57
N GLN A 32 4.38 7.33 0.82
CA GLN A 32 5.27 8.38 1.30
C GLN A 32 4.60 9.75 1.47
N LYS A 33 3.30 9.87 1.17
CA LYS A 33 2.53 11.12 1.18
C LYS A 33 2.99 12.17 0.17
N GLU A 34 3.70 11.76 -0.86
CA GLU A 34 4.11 12.64 -1.97
C GLU A 34 3.01 12.81 -3.00
N ARG A 35 2.04 11.88 -3.06
CA ARG A 35 0.90 11.93 -3.96
C ARG A 35 -0.40 11.48 -3.29
N THR A 36 -1.48 12.14 -3.67
CA THR A 36 -2.84 11.67 -3.40
C THR A 36 -3.30 10.79 -4.57
N PRO A 37 -3.81 9.57 -4.32
CA PRO A 37 -4.36 8.73 -5.38
C PRO A 37 -5.63 9.33 -5.98
N SER A 38 -5.99 8.92 -7.21
CA SER A 38 -7.35 9.12 -7.70
C SER A 38 -8.35 8.30 -6.87
N MET A 39 -9.63 8.65 -6.92
CA MET A 39 -10.68 7.86 -6.26
C MET A 39 -10.72 6.41 -6.74
N GLU A 40 -10.46 6.17 -8.03
CA GLU A 40 -10.40 4.81 -8.58
C GLU A 40 -9.25 4.01 -7.97
N THR A 41 -8.05 4.59 -7.91
CA THR A 41 -6.88 3.93 -7.30
C THR A 41 -7.11 3.72 -5.81
N ALA A 42 -7.65 4.72 -5.09
CA ALA A 42 -7.97 4.59 -3.67
C ALA A 42 -8.94 3.43 -3.40
N ARG A 43 -9.98 3.27 -4.24
CA ARG A 43 -10.92 2.15 -4.16
C ARG A 43 -10.24 0.81 -4.40
N LYS A 44 -9.38 0.69 -5.42
CA LYS A 44 -8.63 -0.55 -5.69
C LYS A 44 -7.68 -0.90 -4.54
N VAL A 45 -6.99 0.08 -3.97
CA VAL A 45 -6.16 -0.12 -2.77
C VAL A 45 -6.99 -0.65 -1.61
N ALA A 46 -8.16 -0.06 -1.36
CA ALA A 46 -9.05 -0.52 -0.29
C ALA A 46 -9.54 -1.96 -0.51
N GLN A 47 -9.92 -2.30 -1.74
CA GLN A 47 -10.29 -3.67 -2.14
C GLN A 47 -9.15 -4.67 -1.94
N PHE A 48 -7.91 -4.29 -2.27
CA PHE A 48 -6.72 -5.13 -2.05
C PHE A 48 -6.53 -5.51 -0.57
N PHE A 49 -6.91 -4.62 0.35
CA PHE A 49 -6.84 -4.85 1.80
C PHE A 49 -8.13 -5.38 2.41
N ASP A 50 -9.18 -5.61 1.61
CA ASP A 50 -10.53 -5.96 2.09
C ASP A 50 -11.05 -4.96 3.14
N LYS A 51 -10.95 -3.67 2.80
CA LYS A 51 -11.33 -2.53 3.66
C LYS A 51 -12.10 -1.49 2.86
N SER A 52 -12.74 -0.56 3.57
CA SER A 52 -13.31 0.64 2.95
C SER A 52 -12.22 1.68 2.61
N VAL A 53 -12.53 2.61 1.72
CA VAL A 53 -11.64 3.75 1.43
C VAL A 53 -11.40 4.58 2.70
N ASP A 54 -12.43 4.74 3.51
CA ASP A 54 -12.39 5.51 4.76
C ASP A 54 -11.42 4.89 5.78
N ASP A 55 -11.45 3.57 5.94
CA ASP A 55 -10.54 2.86 6.84
C ASP A 55 -9.06 3.06 6.46
N ILE A 56 -8.79 3.15 5.15
CA ILE A 56 -7.42 3.23 4.62
C ILE A 56 -6.92 4.67 4.59
N PHE A 57 -7.71 5.60 4.05
CA PHE A 57 -7.27 6.96 3.72
C PHE A 57 -7.77 8.03 4.70
N PHE A 58 -8.84 7.76 5.45
CA PHE A 58 -9.44 8.73 6.38
C PHE A 58 -9.29 8.32 7.86
N SER A 59 -8.46 7.32 8.15
CA SER A 59 -8.09 6.97 9.53
C SER A 59 -6.86 7.74 10.01
N ASN A 60 -6.71 7.95 11.32
CA ASN A 60 -5.52 8.59 11.90
C ASN A 60 -4.20 7.92 11.49
N LYS A 61 -4.23 6.61 11.23
CA LYS A 61 -3.07 5.84 10.76
C LYS A 61 -2.63 6.26 9.37
N SER A 62 -3.58 6.69 8.53
CA SER A 62 -3.29 7.14 7.18
C SER A 62 -2.41 8.39 7.20
N ASN A 63 -2.38 9.21 8.25
CA ASN A 63 -1.61 10.45 8.29
C ASN A 63 -0.08 10.25 8.26
N PHE A 64 0.40 9.03 8.54
CA PHE A 64 1.82 8.72 8.59
C PHE A 64 2.35 8.21 7.25
N LYS A 65 3.65 8.38 7.01
CA LYS A 65 4.35 7.71 5.92
C LYS A 65 4.37 6.20 6.18
N PHE A 66 4.33 5.41 5.11
CA PHE A 66 4.38 3.94 5.15
C PHE A 66 3.16 3.30 5.82
N PHE A 67 2.00 3.95 5.74
CA PHE A 67 0.74 3.43 6.30
C PHE A 67 0.24 2.19 5.54
N LEU A 68 0.48 2.07 4.23
CA LEU A 68 0.13 0.89 3.43
C LEU A 68 1.03 -0.29 3.78
N VAL A 69 2.33 -0.06 3.98
CA VAL A 69 3.26 -1.06 4.53
C VAL A 69 2.80 -1.52 5.92
N SER A 70 2.40 -0.58 6.78
CA SER A 70 1.89 -0.91 8.11
C SER A 70 0.64 -1.77 8.03
N LEU A 71 -0.29 -1.48 7.12
CA LEU A 71 -1.49 -2.29 6.87
C LEU A 71 -1.14 -3.70 6.38
N TRP A 72 -0.15 -3.82 5.49
CA TRP A 72 0.30 -5.11 4.96
C TRP A 72 0.83 -6.05 6.05
N PHE A 73 1.68 -5.56 6.94
CA PHE A 73 2.19 -6.39 8.05
C PHE A 73 1.09 -6.81 9.02
N ASN A 74 0.04 -6.01 9.20
CA ASN A 74 -1.11 -6.40 10.00
C ASN A 74 -2.00 -7.44 9.30
N LYS A 75 -2.02 -7.47 7.97
CA LYS A 75 -2.78 -8.47 7.18
C LYS A 75 -2.13 -9.85 7.24
N SER A 76 -0.80 -9.93 7.20
CA SER A 76 -0.05 -11.19 7.18
C SER A 76 0.08 -11.89 8.55
N GLY A 77 -0.48 -11.31 9.62
CA GLY A 77 -0.50 -11.87 10.97
C GLY A 77 -1.72 -12.75 11.29
N LYS A 78 -2.48 -13.18 10.27
CA LYS A 78 -3.57 -14.16 10.40
C LYS A 78 -3.21 -15.45 9.69
#